data_AF-A0A957VDR6-F1
#
_entry.id   AF-A0A957VDR6-F1
#
_cell.length_a   1.000
_cell.length_b   1.000
_cell.length_c   1.000
_cell.angle_alpha   90.00
_cell.angle_beta   90.00
_cell.angle_gamma   90.00
#
_symmetry.space_group_name_H-M   'P 1'
#
loop_
_entity.id
_entity.type
_entity.pdbx_description
1 polymer ?
#
loop_
_entity_poly.entity_id
_entity_poly.type
_entity_poly.pdbx_seq_one_letter_code
_entity_poly.pdbx_strand_id
1 'polypeptide(L)'
;MSTKPLSRAIWLEAEACAALANQEAGVAEPYLREAVAGWRSMQRPYDQLRALAYLGQALRQRGRVAQARATWGQALEIVDSLASQLEDSDLKAAFLKSPFLQEIQTHQSL
;
A
#
# COMPACT_ATOMS: atom_id res chain seq x y z
N MET A 1 18.35 13.19 -16.35
CA MET A 1 17.98 11.89 -16.94
C MET A 1 16.55 11.59 -16.53
N SER A 2 15.61 11.48 -17.47
CA SER A 2 14.21 11.17 -17.16
C SER A 2 14.15 9.71 -16.67
N THR A 3 13.96 9.50 -15.36
CA THR A 3 13.77 8.15 -14.82
C THR A 3 12.44 7.62 -15.35
N LYS A 4 12.43 6.39 -15.88
CA LYS A 4 11.18 5.78 -16.37
C LYS A 4 10.17 5.73 -15.21
N PRO A 5 8.88 6.01 -15.44
CA PRO A 5 7.88 6.09 -14.37
C PRO A 5 7.91 4.89 -13.43
N LEU A 6 8.06 3.67 -13.99
CA LEU A 6 8.19 2.43 -13.23
C LEU A 6 9.39 2.43 -12.27
N SER A 7 10.58 2.79 -12.75
CA SER A 7 11.80 2.84 -11.92
C SER A 7 11.69 3.88 -10.80
N ARG A 8 10.97 4.98 -11.03
CA ARG A 8 10.73 6.03 -10.02
C ARG A 8 9.84 5.51 -8.89
N ALA A 9 8.72 4.85 -9.22
CA ALA A 9 7.78 4.32 -8.23
C ALA A 9 8.42 3.22 -7.36
N ILE A 10 9.19 2.31 -7.97
CA ILE A 10 9.95 1.28 -7.25
C ILE A 10 10.96 1.91 -6.29
N TRP A 11 11.73 2.89 -6.78
CA TRP A 11 12.74 3.56 -5.97
C TRP A 11 12.12 4.29 -4.77
N LEU A 12 11.03 5.03 -4.98
CA LEU A 12 10.31 5.74 -3.92
C LEU A 12 9.83 4.81 -2.82
N GLU A 13 9.28 3.66 -3.21
CA GLU A 13 8.77 2.68 -2.27
C GLU A 13 9.90 2.01 -1.48
N ALA A 14 11.01 1.65 -2.15
CA ALA A 14 12.18 1.10 -1.48
C ALA A 14 12.76 2.07 -0.44
N GLU A 15 12.90 3.35 -0.81
CA GLU A 15 13.40 4.40 0.09
C GLU A 15 12.45 4.61 1.28
N ALA A 16 11.14 4.60 1.02
CA ALA A 16 10.16 4.71 2.08
C ALA A 16 10.19 3.51 3.04
N CYS A 17 10.37 2.29 2.54
CA CYS A 17 10.53 1.10 3.37
C CYS A 17 11.77 1.20 4.26
N ALA A 18 12.89 1.69 3.72
CA ALA A 18 14.10 1.94 4.49
C ALA A 18 13.85 2.99 5.59
N ALA A 19 13.19 4.10 5.26
CA ALA A 19 12.81 5.12 6.24
C ALA A 19 11.88 4.58 7.34
N LEU A 20 10.89 3.75 7.00
CA LEU A 20 10.01 3.11 7.98
C LEU A 20 10.75 2.16 8.92
N ALA A 21 11.74 1.42 8.42
CA ALA A 21 12.58 0.55 9.24
C ALA A 21 13.41 1.37 10.25
N ASN A 22 13.82 2.58 9.88
CA ASN A 22 14.52 3.53 10.74
C ASN A 22 13.58 4.38 11.62
N GLN A 23 12.28 4.12 11.63
CA GLN A 23 11.24 4.90 12.33
C GLN A 23 11.09 6.35 11.84
N GLU A 24 11.56 6.64 10.63
CA GLU A 24 11.50 7.96 10.01
C GLU A 24 10.21 8.14 9.20
N ALA A 25 9.06 7.95 9.85
CA ALA A 25 7.76 7.99 9.19
C ALA A 25 7.47 9.33 8.47
N GLY A 26 8.07 10.43 8.94
CA GLY A 26 7.98 11.75 8.29
C GLY A 26 8.66 11.80 6.93
N VAL A 27 9.73 11.02 6.73
CA VAL A 27 10.46 10.88 5.47
C VAL A 27 9.73 9.90 4.54
N ALA A 28 9.22 8.80 5.09
CA ALA A 28 8.52 7.78 4.32
C ALA A 28 7.20 8.28 3.70
N GLU A 29 6.41 9.05 4.45
CA GLU A 29 5.08 9.50 4.05
C GLU A 29 5.02 10.20 2.66
N PRO A 30 5.84 11.22 2.36
CA PRO A 30 5.83 11.87 1.05
C PRO A 30 6.22 10.92 -0.09
N TYR A 31 7.23 10.07 0.12
CA TYR A 31 7.65 9.09 -0.89
C TYR A 31 6.55 8.08 -1.19
N LEU A 32 5.84 7.60 -0.16
CA LEU A 32 4.74 6.66 -0.33
C LEU A 32 3.55 7.30 -1.06
N ARG A 33 3.24 8.58 -0.81
CA ARG A 33 2.20 9.27 -1.59
C ARG A 33 2.55 9.37 -3.07
N GLU A 34 3.80 9.70 -3.38
CA GLU A 34 4.26 9.76 -4.77
C GLU A 34 4.25 8.37 -5.41
N ALA A 35 4.66 7.32 -4.68
CA ALA A 35 4.60 5.94 -5.15
C ALA A 35 3.16 5.49 -5.44
N VAL A 36 2.20 5.75 -4.54
CA VAL A 36 0.77 5.45 -4.74
C VAL A 36 0.24 6.12 -6.01
N ALA A 37 0.56 7.39 -6.23
CA ALA A 37 0.15 8.11 -7.43
C ALA A 37 0.79 7.51 -8.70
N GLY A 38 2.07 7.15 -8.63
CA GLY A 38 2.78 6.46 -9.70
C GLY A 38 2.12 5.14 -10.07
N TRP A 39 1.88 4.26 -9.09
CA TRP A 39 1.26 2.96 -9.31
C TRP A 39 -0.15 3.05 -9.87
N ARG A 40 -0.95 4.01 -9.37
CA ARG A 40 -2.28 4.30 -9.90
C ARG A 40 -2.22 4.72 -11.37
N SER A 41 -1.31 5.63 -11.73
CA SER A 41 -1.17 6.12 -13.11
C SER A 41 -0.77 5.03 -14.11
N MET A 42 -0.02 4.03 -13.63
CA MET A 42 0.43 2.89 -14.42
C MET A 42 -0.55 1.71 -14.41
N GLN A 43 -1.71 1.86 -13.75
CA GLN A 43 -2.72 0.80 -13.59
C GLN A 43 -2.11 -0.47 -13.00
N ARG A 44 -1.31 -0.32 -11.94
CA ARG A 44 -0.67 -1.40 -11.19
C ARG A 44 -1.37 -1.57 -9.84
N PRO A 45 -2.57 -2.17 -9.79
CA PRO A 45 -3.40 -2.19 -8.59
C PRO A 45 -2.72 -2.89 -7.40
N TYR A 46 -2.03 -4.01 -7.62
CA TYR A 46 -1.34 -4.71 -6.54
C TYR A 46 -0.19 -3.90 -5.94
N ASP A 47 0.60 -3.21 -6.78
CA ASP A 47 1.65 -2.31 -6.30
C ASP A 47 1.07 -1.07 -5.59
N GLN A 48 -0.05 -0.53 -6.09
CA GLN A 48 -0.76 0.56 -5.44
C GLN A 48 -1.30 0.16 -4.06
N LEU A 49 -1.89 -1.02 -3.95
CA LEU A 49 -2.34 -1.64 -2.70
C LEU A 49 -1.18 -1.72 -1.69
N ARG A 50 -0.03 -2.23 -2.13
CA ARG A 50 1.16 -2.36 -1.28
C ARG A 50 1.68 -1.00 -0.77
N ALA A 51 1.79 -0.02 -1.66
CA ALA A 51 2.20 1.33 -1.28
C ALA A 51 1.20 2.03 -0.34
N LEU A 52 -0.11 1.78 -0.50
CA LEU A 52 -1.14 2.27 0.43
C LEU A 52 -1.00 1.64 1.82
N ALA A 53 -0.69 0.35 1.92
CA ALA A 53 -0.48 -0.32 3.20
C ALA A 53 0.67 0.31 3.99
N TYR A 54 1.81 0.57 3.34
CA TYR A 54 2.94 1.26 3.95
C TYR A 54 2.61 2.72 4.29
N LEU A 55 1.82 3.42 3.47
CA LEU A 55 1.38 4.79 3.79
C LEU A 55 0.51 4.82 5.05
N GLY A 56 -0.39 3.86 5.21
CA GLY A 56 -1.18 3.70 6.43
C GLY A 56 -0.27 3.50 7.66
N GLN A 57 0.76 2.66 7.53
CA GLN A 57 1.75 2.45 8.59
C GLN A 57 2.49 3.75 8.95
N ALA A 58 2.99 4.50 7.94
CA ALA A 58 3.66 5.78 8.15
C ALA A 58 2.75 6.78 8.89
N LEU A 59 1.50 6.91 8.46
CA LEU A 59 0.52 7.79 9.08
C LEU A 59 0.24 7.40 10.54
N ARG A 60 0.12 6.11 10.84
CA ARG A 60 -0.08 5.61 12.20
C ARG A 60 1.12 5.87 13.09
N GLN A 61 2.35 5.64 12.63
CA GLN A 61 3.57 5.96 13.37
C GLN A 61 3.67 7.45 13.72
N ARG A 62 3.09 8.32 12.88
CA ARG A 62 2.98 9.76 13.15
C ARG A 62 1.77 10.17 14.02
N GLY A 63 1.01 9.21 14.55
CA GLY A 63 -0.18 9.47 15.36
C GLY A 63 -1.42 9.88 14.55
N ARG A 64 -1.39 9.87 13.21
CA ARG A 64 -2.51 10.23 12.34
C ARG A 64 -3.44 9.03 12.09
N VAL A 65 -3.97 8.45 13.17
CA VAL A 65 -4.72 7.18 13.16
C VAL A 65 -5.93 7.21 12.22
N ALA A 66 -6.75 8.27 12.25
CA ALA A 66 -7.92 8.36 11.37
C ALA A 66 -7.55 8.33 9.88
N GLN A 67 -6.43 8.98 9.51
CA GLN A 67 -5.97 9.00 8.13
C GLN A 67 -5.33 7.68 7.71
N ALA A 68 -4.65 7.00 8.64
CA ALA A 68 -4.14 5.66 8.44
C ALA A 68 -5.28 4.68 8.12
N ARG A 69 -6.37 4.68 8.91
CA ARG A 69 -7.56 3.85 8.65
C ARG A 69 -8.18 4.12 7.29
N ALA A 70 -8.35 5.40 6.93
CA ALA A 70 -8.88 5.76 5.62
C ALA A 70 -7.97 5.24 4.49
N THR A 71 -6.66 5.25 4.71
CA THR A 71 -5.68 4.75 3.73
C THR A 71 -5.73 3.22 3.61
N TRP A 72 -5.87 2.48 4.72
CA TRP A 72 -6.09 1.04 4.68
C TRP A 72 -7.46 0.66 4.09
N GLY A 73 -8.48 1.50 4.28
CA GLY A 73 -9.76 1.36 3.58
C GLY A 73 -9.61 1.41 2.06
N GLN A 74 -8.86 2.39 1.54
CA GLN A 74 -8.55 2.47 0.11
C GLN A 74 -7.76 1.26 -0.40
N ALA A 75 -6.87 0.70 0.42
CA ALA A 75 -6.19 -0.55 0.08
C ALA A 75 -7.19 -1.71 -0.06
N LEU A 76 -8.15 -1.83 0.86
CA LEU A 76 -9.15 -2.90 0.82
C LEU A 76 -10.13 -2.77 -0.35
N GLU A 77 -10.45 -1.55 -0.80
CA GLU A 77 -11.22 -1.35 -2.03
C GLU A 77 -10.50 -1.95 -3.26
N ILE A 78 -9.16 -1.85 -3.31
CA ILE A 78 -8.36 -2.47 -4.37
C ILE A 78 -8.36 -4.00 -4.22
N VAL A 79 -8.27 -4.51 -2.99
CA VAL A 79 -8.38 -5.95 -2.71
C VAL A 79 -9.70 -6.50 -3.24
N ASP A 80 -10.81 -5.84 -2.95
CA ASP A 80 -12.14 -6.28 -3.39
C ASP A 80 -12.22 -6.29 -4.93
N SER A 81 -11.67 -5.26 -5.58
CA SER A 81 -11.59 -5.19 -7.05
C SER A 81 -10.74 -6.33 -7.63
N LEU A 82 -9.57 -6.63 -7.05
CA LEU A 82 -8.72 -7.74 -7.49
C LEU A 82 -9.37 -9.10 -7.25
N ALA A 83 -9.98 -9.30 -6.08
CA ALA A 83 -10.66 -10.53 -5.71
C ALA A 83 -11.91 -10.78 -6.57
N SER A 84 -12.54 -9.72 -7.12
CA SER A 84 -13.67 -9.84 -8.04
C SER A 84 -13.26 -10.38 -9.43
N GLN A 85 -11.99 -10.24 -9.80
CA GLN A 85 -11.43 -10.71 -11.07
C GLN A 85 -10.97 -12.19 -10.99
N LEU A 86 -10.95 -12.77 -9.80
CA LEU A 86 -10.61 -14.19 -9.60
C LEU A 86 -11.88 -15.03 -9.70
N GLU A 87 -12.02 -15.79 -10.79
CA GLU A 87 -13.14 -16.73 -11.00
C GLU A 87 -13.01 -17.98 -10.14
N ASP A 88 -11.77 -18.45 -9.93
CA ASP A 88 -11.47 -19.60 -9.10
C ASP A 88 -11.66 -19.25 -7.61
N SER A 89 -12.60 -19.96 -6.97
CA SER A 89 -12.95 -19.74 -5.57
C SER A 89 -11.82 -20.05 -4.60
N ASP A 90 -10.97 -21.03 -4.92
CA ASP A 90 -9.86 -21.43 -4.07
C ASP A 90 -8.72 -20.41 -4.17
N LEU A 91 -8.41 -19.92 -5.38
CA LEU A 91 -7.44 -18.84 -5.56
C LEU A 91 -7.92 -17.54 -4.90
N LYS A 92 -9.20 -17.21 -5.02
CA LYS A 92 -9.79 -16.06 -4.33
C LYS A 92 -9.68 -16.20 -2.82
N ALA A 93 -10.01 -17.37 -2.27
CA ALA A 93 -9.91 -17.62 -0.84
C ALA A 93 -8.46 -17.55 -0.35
N ALA A 94 -7.51 -18.11 -1.11
CA ALA A 94 -6.08 -18.06 -0.79
C ALA A 94 -5.55 -16.62 -0.82
N PHE A 95 -5.94 -15.82 -1.82
CA PHE A 95 -5.60 -14.42 -1.92
C PHE A 95 -6.09 -13.63 -0.69
N LEU A 96 -7.38 -13.72 -0.38
CA LEU A 96 -8.02 -13.03 0.75
C LEU A 96 -7.45 -13.45 2.13
N LYS A 97 -6.94 -14.67 2.25
CA LYS A 97 -6.31 -15.21 3.47
C LYS A 97 -4.80 -15.00 3.53
N SER A 98 -4.21 -14.32 2.54
CA SER A 98 -2.76 -14.09 2.55
C SER A 98 -2.37 -13.24 3.78
N PRO A 99 -1.20 -13.50 4.41
CA PRO A 99 -0.76 -12.79 5.61
C PRO A 99 -0.77 -11.27 5.43
N PHE A 100 -0.36 -10.80 4.26
CA PHE A 100 -0.32 -9.39 3.92
C PHE A 100 -1.70 -8.72 3.99
N LEU A 101 -2.76 -9.37 3.50
CA LEU A 101 -4.11 -8.78 3.57
C LEU A 101 -4.69 -8.83 4.99
N GLN A 102 -4.37 -9.87 5.75
CA GLN A 102 -4.76 -9.96 7.15
C GLN A 102 -4.14 -8.83 7.98
N GLU A 103 -2.89 -8.44 7.70
CA GLU A 103 -2.24 -7.29 8.33
C GLU A 103 -3.01 -5.99 8.03
N ILE A 104 -3.37 -5.74 6.76
CA ILE A 104 -4.13 -4.54 6.36
C ILE A 104 -5.48 -4.48 7.10
N GLN A 105 -6.22 -5.60 7.15
CA GLN A 105 -7.51 -5.68 7.83
C GLN A 105 -7.38 -5.46 9.34
N THR A 106 -6.35 -6.04 9.96
CA THR A 106 -6.06 -5.86 11.39
C THR A 106 -5.76 -4.39 11.68
N HIS A 107 -4.94 -3.75 10.85
CA HIS A 107 -4.58 -2.35 11.04
C HIS A 107 -5.73 -1.37 10.79
N GLN A 108 -6.64 -1.68 9.85
CA GLN A 108 -7.83 -0.86 9.61
C GLN A 108 -8.79 -0.88 10.82
N SER A 109 -8.95 -2.04 11.46
CA SER A 109 -9.89 -2.23 12.57
C SER A 109 -9.39 -1.71 13.92
N LEU A 110 -8.06 -1.63 14.13
CA LEU A 110 -7.41 -1.15 15.38
C LEU A 110 -7.48 0.34 15.62
#